data_AF-A0A3D0Y887-F1
#
_entry.id   AF-A0A3D0Y887-F1
#
_cell.length_a   1.000
_cell.length_b   1.000
_cell.length_c   1.000
_cell.angle_alpha   90.00
_cell.angle_beta   90.00
_cell.angle_gamma   90.00
#
_symmetry.space_group_name_H-M   'P 1'
#
loop_
_entity.id
_entity.type
_entity.pdbx_description
1 polymer ?
#
loop_
_entity_poly.entity_id
_entity_poly.type
_entity_poly.pdbx_seq_one_letter_code
_entity_poly.pdbx_strand_id
1 'polypeptide(L)'
;MILNIVRIREIWFVKRRNNMISIEDSFKYEEYLEYANKIEGFISNEVVSFSNRMIYEGFYDFAFRNELLAIIERLENTLEAGEMEEVFASLHNKTDECFKKSKDIEDFERKFNLVTRGLTYFYFLECLNEYSEFSDDVINKIKDKYSKEYLRYVEKIDKYYLSEDMKKVKIEEAIDFEITPEIDRYLVMKRWQDLQHKYFGEVVDGETYGIQCEYFGENNVNPYKLETLVLKKRLLGQMREKSILSIDEITALTNLLTKEEIVEFVGGKAYGLSVLNSKSLVIPRTYVLPIGYNKGDLIKKIENKIENSYDMSYAIRSSADIEDGKNNSFAGMFDSFLGISFGSIRENIENVEMSVNNKRLQVYIEKNKCKSPQMAVIIQEYREPDYAGVWIGNSEEGGILEWVSGNGEKLVSGKVTPTAEFWQNGQIKENSSLDNEIGKKLIEYQKQLGEISDFEWCIIENDLIMLQFRPVTRIIDIKNDEVTVGSDGYKGVAASSGEITGTGKYINKPNEADEFEEGNILLTWLTDPDWLDIMVKSSGLITAVGGFLCHSAIIARELGIPCVTGIGKDAMLELKKQLHNELYLNGNRGIVKIMHE
;
A
#
# COMPACT_ATOMS: atom_id res chain seq x y z
N MET A 1 22.18 5.49 -14.42
CA MET A 1 21.28 4.51 -13.77
C MET A 1 19.80 4.81 -14.01
N ILE A 2 19.40 6.10 -14.09
CA ILE A 2 18.02 6.55 -14.42
C ILE A 2 17.56 6.16 -15.84
N LEU A 3 18.47 6.09 -16.82
CA LEU A 3 18.14 5.78 -18.22
C LEU A 3 17.75 4.32 -18.52
N ASN A 4 17.95 3.37 -17.59
CA ASN A 4 17.56 1.97 -17.79
C ASN A 4 16.16 1.65 -17.25
N ILE A 5 15.58 2.51 -16.40
CA ILE A 5 14.29 2.27 -15.72
C ILE A 5 13.11 2.62 -16.64
N VAL A 6 13.24 3.70 -17.43
CA VAL A 6 12.23 4.08 -18.44
C VAL A 6 12.06 2.98 -19.49
N ARG A 7 13.11 2.19 -19.76
CA ARG A 7 13.13 1.16 -20.80
C ARG A 7 12.40 -0.13 -20.43
N ILE A 8 12.17 -0.42 -19.14
CA ILE A 8 11.55 -1.68 -18.70
C ILE A 8 10.03 -1.54 -18.53
N ARG A 9 9.51 -0.36 -18.14
CA ARG A 9 8.06 -0.05 -18.23
C ARG A 9 7.55 -0.05 -19.68
N GLU A 10 8.43 0.16 -20.67
CA GLU A 10 8.06 0.13 -22.09
C GLU A 10 7.85 -1.28 -22.67
N ILE A 11 8.45 -2.32 -22.10
CA ILE A 11 8.45 -3.66 -22.74
C ILE A 11 7.05 -4.32 -22.68
N TRP A 12 6.23 -3.98 -21.69
CA TRP A 12 4.82 -4.42 -21.62
C TRP A 12 3.91 -3.77 -22.68
N PHE A 13 4.33 -2.66 -23.32
CA PHE A 13 3.44 -1.81 -24.14
C PHE A 13 3.92 -1.50 -25.58
N VAL A 14 5.13 -1.86 -25.98
CA VAL A 14 5.70 -1.40 -27.28
C VAL A 14 5.03 -1.98 -28.54
N LYS A 15 4.21 -3.04 -28.46
CA LYS A 15 3.58 -3.58 -29.69
C LYS A 15 2.26 -2.95 -30.15
N ARG A 16 1.65 -2.00 -29.42
CA ARG A 16 0.36 -1.38 -29.86
C ARG A 16 0.26 0.15 -29.75
N ARG A 17 1.35 0.87 -29.49
CA ARG A 17 1.39 2.34 -29.35
C ARG A 17 0.99 3.18 -30.59
N ASN A 18 0.64 2.57 -31.73
CA ASN A 18 0.32 3.34 -32.94
C ASN A 18 -1.07 4.00 -32.95
N ASN A 19 -1.90 3.85 -31.90
CA ASN A 19 -3.19 4.56 -31.77
C ASN A 19 -3.44 5.06 -30.32
N MET A 20 -2.41 5.56 -29.62
CA MET A 20 -2.60 6.09 -28.27
C MET A 20 -3.24 7.50 -28.32
N ILE A 21 -4.39 7.64 -27.67
CA ILE A 21 -4.84 8.91 -27.11
C ILE A 21 -3.76 9.33 -26.11
N SER A 22 -3.23 10.53 -26.25
CA SER A 22 -2.28 11.15 -25.33
C SER A 22 -2.93 11.37 -23.97
N ILE A 23 -2.79 10.42 -23.04
CA ILE A 23 -3.05 10.68 -21.62
C ILE A 23 -1.75 11.28 -21.05
N GLU A 24 -1.46 12.52 -21.40
CA GLU A 24 -0.27 13.28 -20.94
C GLU A 24 -0.39 13.76 -19.48
N ASP A 25 -1.54 13.53 -18.81
CA ASP A 25 -1.84 14.00 -17.44
C ASP A 25 -2.01 12.87 -16.39
N SER A 26 -1.34 11.72 -16.54
CA SER A 26 -1.39 10.67 -15.52
C SER A 26 -0.43 10.97 -14.37
N PHE A 27 -0.94 11.06 -13.13
CA PHE A 27 -0.13 11.10 -11.90
C PHE A 27 0.93 9.98 -11.91
N LYS A 28 2.22 10.33 -11.73
CA LYS A 28 3.33 9.39 -11.65
C LYS A 28 3.95 9.41 -10.26
N TYR A 29 4.13 8.22 -9.69
CA TYR A 29 4.67 8.05 -8.34
C TYR A 29 6.11 8.58 -8.23
N GLU A 30 6.97 8.28 -9.20
CA GLU A 30 8.39 8.64 -9.12
C GLU A 30 8.62 10.16 -9.17
N GLU A 31 7.87 10.87 -10.01
CA GLU A 31 7.92 12.34 -10.09
C GLU A 31 7.40 13.00 -8.80
N TYR A 32 6.37 12.40 -8.19
CA TYR A 32 5.87 12.87 -6.89
C TYR A 32 6.87 12.60 -5.75
N LEU A 33 7.49 11.42 -5.75
CA LEU A 33 8.50 11.05 -4.75
C LEU A 33 9.75 11.94 -4.85
N GLU A 34 10.20 12.27 -6.06
CA GLU A 34 11.31 13.20 -6.27
C GLU A 34 10.99 14.58 -5.71
N TYR A 35 9.79 15.10 -5.97
CA TYR A 35 9.31 16.34 -5.37
C TYR A 35 9.29 16.28 -3.84
N ALA A 36 8.69 15.24 -3.25
CA ALA A 36 8.59 15.10 -1.80
C ALA A 36 9.97 15.04 -1.15
N ASN A 37 10.89 14.23 -1.68
CA ASN A 37 12.26 14.13 -1.18
C ASN A 37 13.02 15.46 -1.28
N LYS A 38 12.80 16.24 -2.34
CA LYS A 38 13.42 17.57 -2.49
C LYS A 38 12.92 18.55 -1.43
N ILE A 39 11.62 18.52 -1.11
CA ILE A 39 11.06 19.33 -0.02
C ILE A 39 11.61 18.89 1.34
N GLU A 40 11.61 17.59 1.64
CA GLU A 40 12.11 17.06 2.92
C GLU A 40 13.61 17.27 3.11
N GLY A 41 14.41 17.20 2.04
CA GLY A 41 15.83 17.51 2.08
C GLY A 41 16.11 19.00 2.31
N PHE A 42 15.27 19.87 1.76
CA PHE A 42 15.47 21.32 1.83
C PHE A 42 15.00 21.94 3.16
N ILE A 43 13.98 21.35 3.82
CA ILE A 43 13.39 21.86 5.06
C ILE A 43 13.91 21.06 6.26
N SER A 44 14.23 21.76 7.36
CA SER A 44 14.74 21.12 8.58
C SER A 44 13.76 20.11 9.17
N ASN A 45 14.30 18.97 9.65
CA ASN A 45 13.56 17.94 10.37
C ASN A 45 12.98 18.40 11.72
N GLU A 46 13.34 19.59 12.20
CA GLU A 46 12.73 20.18 13.41
C GLU A 46 11.28 20.63 13.17
N VAL A 47 10.89 20.88 11.91
CA VAL A 47 9.57 21.41 11.52
C VAL A 47 8.88 20.55 10.45
N VAL A 48 8.84 19.23 10.67
CA VAL A 48 8.23 18.26 9.74
C VAL A 48 6.77 18.61 9.37
N SER A 49 6.02 19.30 10.23
CA SER A 49 4.67 19.76 9.91
C SER A 49 4.63 20.72 8.72
N PHE A 50 5.67 21.55 8.55
CA PHE A 50 5.74 22.52 7.46
C PHE A 50 6.02 21.80 6.14
N SER A 51 7.07 20.97 6.06
CA SER A 51 7.37 20.18 4.85
C SER A 51 6.17 19.33 4.42
N ASN A 52 5.52 18.64 5.38
CA ASN A 52 4.29 17.90 5.12
C ASN A 52 3.23 18.75 4.42
N ARG A 53 3.03 20.01 4.82
CA ARG A 53 2.04 20.87 4.18
C ARG A 53 2.32 21.09 2.69
N MET A 54 3.58 21.35 2.28
CA MET A 54 3.92 21.46 0.86
C MET A 54 3.72 20.13 0.13
N ILE A 55 4.08 19.02 0.78
CA ILE A 55 3.94 17.67 0.21
C ILE A 55 2.47 17.35 -0.08
N TYR A 56 1.58 17.59 0.89
CA TYR A 56 0.13 17.38 0.74
C TYR A 56 -0.51 18.34 -0.27
N GLU A 57 -0.13 19.63 -0.31
CA GLU A 57 -0.62 20.58 -1.32
C GLU A 57 -0.17 20.22 -2.74
N GLY A 58 1.06 19.69 -2.88
CA GLY A 58 1.64 19.32 -4.17
C GLY A 58 1.12 18.02 -4.76
N PHE A 59 0.32 17.24 -4.03
CA PHE A 59 -0.12 15.91 -4.47
C PHE A 59 -0.76 15.94 -5.87
N TYR A 60 -1.82 16.73 -6.05
CA TYR A 60 -2.49 16.85 -7.36
C TYR A 60 -2.12 18.11 -8.13
N ASP A 61 -1.39 19.05 -7.53
CA ASP A 61 -1.09 20.35 -8.15
C ASP A 61 0.34 20.36 -8.71
N PHE A 62 0.47 19.95 -9.98
CA PHE A 62 1.77 19.94 -10.67
C PHE A 62 2.34 21.35 -10.88
N ALA A 63 1.49 22.35 -11.10
CA ALA A 63 1.94 23.74 -11.26
C ALA A 63 2.57 24.25 -9.96
N PHE A 64 1.95 23.96 -8.82
CA PHE A 64 2.49 24.29 -7.51
C PHE A 64 3.80 23.56 -7.20
N ARG A 65 3.91 22.26 -7.52
CA ARG A 65 5.17 21.52 -7.36
C ARG A 65 6.31 22.19 -8.11
N ASN A 66 6.08 22.49 -9.39
CA ASN A 66 7.10 23.13 -10.23
C ASN A 66 7.45 24.53 -9.74
N GLU A 67 6.47 25.28 -9.24
CA GLU A 67 6.70 26.59 -8.64
C GLU A 67 7.66 26.48 -7.43
N LEU A 68 7.37 25.58 -6.48
CA LEU A 68 8.24 25.41 -5.31
C LEU A 68 9.63 24.92 -5.69
N LEU A 69 9.73 23.96 -6.60
CA LEU A 69 11.02 23.44 -7.06
C LEU A 69 11.86 24.53 -7.76
N ALA A 70 11.24 25.38 -8.58
CA ALA A 70 11.92 26.50 -9.22
C ALA A 70 12.40 27.55 -8.20
N ILE A 71 11.64 27.78 -7.13
CA ILE A 71 12.07 28.67 -6.03
C ILE A 71 13.25 28.06 -5.29
N ILE A 72 13.19 26.76 -4.94
CA ILE A 72 14.29 26.06 -4.28
C ILE A 72 15.56 26.09 -5.14
N GLU A 73 15.46 25.78 -6.43
CA GLU A 73 16.59 25.85 -7.36
C GLU A 73 17.17 27.27 -7.44
N ARG A 74 16.32 28.31 -7.45
CA ARG A 74 16.79 29.70 -7.41
C ARG A 74 17.54 30.02 -6.11
N LEU A 75 17.07 29.52 -4.96
CA LEU A 75 17.67 29.76 -3.64
C LEU A 75 18.97 28.97 -3.41
N GLU A 76 19.10 27.79 -4.01
CA GLU A 76 20.34 26.99 -3.98
C GLU A 76 21.47 27.64 -4.78
N ASN A 77 21.13 28.49 -5.75
CA ASN A 77 22.08 29.39 -6.37
C ASN A 77 22.39 30.54 -5.41
N THR A 78 23.65 30.98 -5.33
CA THR A 78 24.00 32.10 -4.43
C THR A 78 23.34 33.38 -4.93
N LEU A 79 22.24 33.76 -4.27
CA LEU A 79 21.50 34.99 -4.56
C LEU A 79 22.15 36.19 -3.88
N GLU A 80 22.03 37.36 -4.52
CA GLU A 80 22.24 38.64 -3.85
C GLU A 80 21.04 38.99 -2.94
N ALA A 81 21.24 39.86 -1.94
CA ALA A 81 20.20 40.25 -0.99
C ALA A 81 18.94 40.84 -1.66
N GLY A 82 19.10 41.56 -2.78
CA GLY A 82 17.98 42.07 -3.55
C GLY A 82 17.13 40.98 -4.21
N GLU A 83 17.77 39.94 -4.77
CA GLU A 83 17.05 38.81 -5.38
C GLU A 83 16.32 37.97 -4.34
N MET A 84 16.93 37.83 -3.15
CA MET A 84 16.30 37.20 -2.00
C MET A 84 15.04 37.96 -1.56
N GLU A 85 15.10 39.29 -1.48
CA GLU A 85 13.96 40.15 -1.17
C GLU A 85 12.79 39.92 -2.13
N GLU A 86 13.07 39.79 -3.44
CA GLU A 86 12.05 39.52 -4.45
C GLU A 86 11.34 38.18 -4.24
N VAL A 87 12.10 37.13 -3.92
CA VAL A 87 11.54 35.79 -3.65
C VAL A 87 10.64 35.84 -2.42
N PHE A 88 11.10 36.47 -1.34
CA PHE A 88 10.37 36.54 -0.07
C PHE A 88 9.11 37.39 -0.22
N ALA A 89 9.21 38.53 -0.91
CA ALA A 89 8.06 39.36 -1.24
C ALA A 89 7.04 38.63 -2.11
N SER A 90 7.48 37.85 -3.10
CA SER A 90 6.60 37.05 -3.95
C SER A 90 5.78 36.03 -3.14
N LEU A 91 6.43 35.28 -2.25
CA LEU A 91 5.76 34.31 -1.37
C LEU A 91 4.77 34.97 -0.40
N HIS A 92 5.16 36.10 0.19
CA HIS A 92 4.27 36.86 1.07
C HIS A 92 3.06 37.41 0.31
N ASN A 93 3.25 37.96 -0.90
CA ASN A 93 2.15 38.46 -1.72
C ASN A 93 1.18 37.34 -2.11
N LYS A 94 1.68 36.13 -2.41
CA LYS A 94 0.83 34.96 -2.69
C LYS A 94 0.02 34.52 -1.47
N THR A 95 0.64 34.57 -0.30
CA THR A 95 -0.03 34.32 1.00
C THR A 95 -1.20 35.28 1.19
N ASP A 96 -0.93 36.58 1.08
CA ASP A 96 -1.92 37.65 1.26
C ASP A 96 -3.03 37.61 0.19
N GLU A 97 -2.69 37.31 -1.07
CA GLU A 97 -3.67 37.14 -2.14
C GLU A 97 -4.64 35.99 -1.85
N CYS A 98 -4.15 34.85 -1.33
CA CYS A 98 -4.99 33.73 -0.94
C CYS A 98 -5.97 34.10 0.18
N PHE A 99 -5.50 34.76 1.24
CA PHE A 99 -6.36 35.17 2.36
C PHE A 99 -7.31 36.30 1.99
N LYS A 100 -6.93 37.24 1.12
CA LYS A 100 -7.85 38.26 0.61
C LYS A 100 -8.98 37.61 -0.20
N LYS A 101 -8.64 36.74 -1.15
CA LYS A 101 -9.63 36.03 -1.96
C LYS A 101 -10.57 35.16 -1.12
N SER A 102 -10.09 34.55 -0.04
CA SER A 102 -10.92 33.68 0.80
C SER A 102 -12.03 34.44 1.55
N LYS A 103 -11.87 35.75 1.78
CA LYS A 103 -12.89 36.60 2.43
C LYS A 103 -14.10 36.86 1.56
N ASP A 104 -13.91 36.87 0.24
CA ASP A 104 -14.95 37.17 -0.74
C ASP A 104 -15.67 35.92 -1.27
N ILE A 105 -15.33 34.72 -0.78
CA ILE A 105 -15.90 33.44 -1.22
C ILE A 105 -16.93 32.94 -0.21
N GLU A 106 -18.17 32.75 -0.69
CA GLU A 106 -19.26 32.13 0.08
C GLU A 106 -19.14 30.60 0.17
N ASP A 107 -18.62 29.96 -0.88
CA ASP A 107 -18.42 28.51 -0.90
C ASP A 107 -17.34 28.07 0.10
N PHE A 108 -17.75 27.37 1.14
CA PHE A 108 -16.87 27.03 2.26
C PHE A 108 -15.66 26.18 1.83
N GLU A 109 -15.86 25.20 0.94
CA GLU A 109 -14.77 24.32 0.50
C GLU A 109 -13.71 25.10 -0.29
N ARG A 110 -14.14 25.99 -1.20
CA ARG A 110 -13.24 26.85 -1.94
C ARG A 110 -12.53 27.87 -1.04
N LYS A 111 -13.24 28.42 -0.05
CA LYS A 111 -12.65 29.28 0.99
C LYS A 111 -11.55 28.53 1.77
N PHE A 112 -11.85 27.33 2.25
CA PHE A 112 -10.91 26.47 2.97
C PHE A 112 -9.68 26.12 2.13
N ASN A 113 -9.86 25.81 0.83
CA ASN A 113 -8.76 25.51 -0.08
C ASN A 113 -7.81 26.71 -0.27
N LEU A 114 -8.35 27.92 -0.42
CA LEU A 114 -7.52 29.14 -0.48
C LEU A 114 -6.75 29.39 0.81
N VAL A 115 -7.41 29.26 1.96
CA VAL A 115 -6.77 29.45 3.28
C VAL A 115 -5.64 28.44 3.47
N THR A 116 -5.88 27.18 3.11
CA THR A 116 -4.86 26.12 3.22
C THR A 116 -3.68 26.37 2.30
N ARG A 117 -3.91 26.84 1.06
CA ARG A 117 -2.84 27.23 0.12
C ARG A 117 -2.06 28.45 0.62
N GLY A 118 -2.74 29.47 1.15
CA GLY A 118 -2.12 30.66 1.73
C GLY A 118 -1.19 30.30 2.89
N LEU A 119 -1.66 29.44 3.80
CA LEU A 119 -0.83 28.89 4.87
C LEU A 119 0.43 28.18 4.35
N THR A 120 0.34 27.47 3.23
CA THR A 120 1.50 26.77 2.67
C THR A 120 2.58 27.72 2.18
N TYR A 121 2.21 28.81 1.51
CA TYR A 121 3.17 29.84 1.12
C TYR A 121 3.76 30.56 2.35
N PHE A 122 2.92 30.83 3.37
CA PHE A 122 3.35 31.40 4.63
C PHE A 122 4.42 30.52 5.30
N TYR A 123 4.12 29.24 5.54
CA TYR A 123 5.06 28.33 6.19
C TYR A 123 6.29 28.03 5.35
N PHE A 124 6.19 28.08 4.02
CA PHE A 124 7.38 27.96 3.19
C PHE A 124 8.34 29.12 3.41
N LEU A 125 7.83 30.35 3.47
CA LEU A 125 8.63 31.53 3.78
C LEU A 125 9.20 31.47 5.20
N GLU A 126 8.46 30.94 6.18
CA GLU A 126 9.00 30.67 7.53
C GLU A 126 10.18 29.71 7.49
N CYS A 127 10.12 28.64 6.70
CA CYS A 127 11.26 27.74 6.52
C CYS A 127 12.48 28.47 5.94
N LEU A 128 12.28 29.42 5.00
CA LEU A 128 13.39 30.19 4.43
C LEU A 128 14.04 31.15 5.43
N ASN A 129 13.33 31.55 6.48
CA ASN A 129 13.84 32.42 7.53
C ASN A 129 14.70 31.67 8.56
N GLU A 130 14.38 30.42 8.88
CA GLU A 130 15.00 29.74 10.03
C GLU A 130 15.16 28.22 9.91
N TYR A 131 14.38 27.55 9.06
CA TYR A 131 14.26 26.09 9.07
C TYR A 131 14.51 25.44 7.69
N SER A 132 15.55 25.87 6.99
CA SER A 132 15.93 25.30 5.69
C SER A 132 17.45 25.22 5.46
N GLU A 133 17.87 24.38 4.52
CA GLU A 133 19.27 24.35 4.04
C GLU A 133 19.72 25.73 3.55
N PHE A 134 18.80 26.52 2.98
CA PHE A 134 19.05 27.90 2.57
C PHE A 134 19.35 28.83 3.74
N SER A 135 18.53 28.83 4.80
CA SER A 135 18.79 29.66 5.99
C SER A 135 20.12 29.27 6.64
N ASP A 136 20.43 27.98 6.68
CA ASP A 136 21.69 27.47 7.21
C ASP A 136 22.89 27.91 6.36
N ASP A 137 22.79 27.87 5.02
CA ASP A 137 23.84 28.36 4.12
C ASP A 137 24.16 29.84 4.35
N VAL A 138 23.13 30.69 4.54
CA VAL A 138 23.34 32.11 4.83
C VAL A 138 24.15 32.30 6.12
N ILE A 139 23.79 31.59 7.20
CA ILE A 139 24.51 31.64 8.47
C ILE A 139 25.93 31.07 8.32
N ASN A 140 26.08 29.96 7.60
CA ASN A 140 27.38 29.33 7.38
C ASN A 140 28.33 30.22 6.59
N LYS A 141 27.84 30.98 5.59
CA LYS A 141 28.67 31.95 4.86
C LYS A 141 29.16 33.10 5.75
N ILE A 142 28.36 33.56 6.71
CA ILE A 142 28.82 34.50 7.75
C ILE A 142 29.87 33.84 8.64
N LYS A 143 29.64 32.60 9.06
CA LYS A 143 30.57 31.83 9.88
C LYS A 143 31.93 31.63 9.19
N ASP A 144 31.94 31.28 7.91
CA ASP A 144 33.17 31.11 7.14
C ASP A 144 33.95 32.42 7.02
N LYS A 145 33.25 33.52 6.79
CA LYS A 145 33.87 34.85 6.64
C LYS A 145 34.44 35.40 7.94
N TYR A 146 33.71 35.27 9.05
CA TYR A 146 34.07 35.88 10.34
C TYR A 146 34.63 34.88 11.36
N SER A 147 34.74 33.60 10.99
CA SER A 147 35.35 32.52 11.77
C SER A 147 34.80 32.45 13.21
N LYS A 148 35.61 32.78 14.23
CA LYS A 148 35.17 32.71 15.64
C LYS A 148 34.34 33.92 16.08
N GLU A 149 34.36 35.01 15.31
CA GLU A 149 33.65 36.23 15.67
C GLU A 149 32.22 36.27 15.13
N TYR A 150 31.83 35.34 14.24
CA TYR A 150 30.51 35.37 13.57
C TYR A 150 29.32 35.48 14.56
N LEU A 151 29.39 34.78 15.70
CA LEU A 151 28.36 34.86 16.74
C LEU A 151 28.17 36.29 17.28
N ARG A 152 29.25 37.08 17.37
CA ARG A 152 29.17 38.48 17.79
C ARG A 152 28.41 39.34 16.77
N TYR A 153 28.58 39.06 15.48
CA TYR A 153 27.88 39.76 14.40
C TYR A 153 26.40 39.38 14.39
N VAL A 154 26.10 38.07 14.44
CA VAL A 154 24.75 37.53 14.51
C VAL A 154 23.99 38.06 15.74
N GLU A 155 24.59 37.95 16.94
CA GLU A 155 23.98 38.42 18.19
C GLU A 155 23.70 39.93 18.18
N LYS A 156 24.59 40.74 17.57
CA LYS A 156 24.37 42.17 17.40
C LYS A 156 23.15 42.43 16.53
N ILE A 157 23.05 41.77 15.38
CA ILE A 157 21.92 41.92 14.46
C ILE A 157 20.62 41.48 15.15
N ASP A 158 20.61 40.30 15.76
CA ASP A 158 19.44 39.78 16.48
C ASP A 158 18.95 40.76 17.55
N LYS A 159 19.84 41.36 18.34
CA LYS A 159 19.45 42.36 19.36
C LYS A 159 18.76 43.60 18.80
N TYR A 160 19.09 44.01 17.57
CA TYR A 160 18.45 45.18 16.95
C TYR A 160 17.07 44.87 16.38
N TYR A 161 16.82 43.63 15.99
CA TYR A 161 15.55 43.19 15.43
C TYR A 161 14.61 42.58 16.48
N LEU A 162 15.12 42.07 17.61
CA LEU A 162 14.35 41.57 18.77
C LEU A 162 13.51 42.63 19.52
N SER A 163 13.28 43.83 18.99
CA SER A 163 12.40 44.80 19.65
C SER A 163 10.94 44.58 19.21
N GLU A 164 10.08 44.19 20.15
CA GLU A 164 8.61 44.09 20.04
C GLU A 164 7.90 45.35 19.51
N ASP A 165 8.63 46.42 19.14
CA ASP A 165 8.10 47.75 18.88
C ASP A 165 8.19 48.23 17.42
N MET A 166 8.86 47.50 16.51
CA MET A 166 8.95 47.87 15.07
C MET A 166 9.33 49.35 14.80
N LYS A 167 9.97 50.02 15.76
CA LYS A 167 10.44 51.39 15.57
C LYS A 167 11.64 51.30 14.65
N LYS A 168 11.61 52.04 13.54
CA LYS A 168 12.70 52.24 12.58
C LYS A 168 13.98 52.70 13.30
N VAL A 169 14.71 51.80 13.94
CA VAL A 169 16.12 52.01 14.24
C VAL A 169 16.80 51.83 12.90
N LYS A 170 17.41 52.89 12.38
CA LYS A 170 18.27 52.75 11.21
C LYS A 170 19.41 51.83 11.62
N ILE A 171 19.46 50.65 11.01
CA ILE A 171 20.50 49.64 11.20
C ILE A 171 21.90 50.27 11.03
N GLU A 172 21.99 51.25 10.12
CA GLU A 172 23.17 52.08 9.82
C GLU A 172 23.67 52.93 11.01
N GLU A 173 22.81 53.28 11.96
CA GLU A 173 23.17 54.06 13.16
C GLU A 173 23.47 53.16 14.38
N ALA A 174 23.17 51.86 14.26
CA ALA A 174 23.20 50.88 15.34
C ALA A 174 24.37 49.88 15.21
N ILE A 175 24.74 49.53 13.98
CA ILE A 175 25.76 48.54 13.69
C ILE A 175 27.12 49.21 13.48
N ASP A 176 28.12 48.85 14.29
CA ASP A 176 29.50 49.37 14.26
C ASP A 176 30.42 48.62 13.27
N PHE A 177 29.86 47.89 12.31
CA PHE A 177 30.60 47.08 11.35
C PHE A 177 30.10 47.22 9.91
N GLU A 178 30.98 46.92 8.95
CA GLU A 178 30.68 46.97 7.52
C GLU A 178 29.62 45.94 7.12
N ILE A 179 28.61 46.38 6.39
CA ILE A 179 27.57 45.51 5.81
C ILE A 179 28.15 44.85 4.56
N THR A 180 28.55 43.60 4.70
CA THR A 180 29.04 42.76 3.60
C THR A 180 27.87 41.99 2.95
N PRO A 181 28.03 41.44 1.73
CA PRO A 181 26.95 40.68 1.08
C PRO A 181 26.38 39.52 1.90
N GLU A 182 27.18 38.89 2.76
CA GLU A 182 26.75 37.82 3.67
C GLU A 182 25.91 38.36 4.83
N ILE A 183 26.31 39.51 5.39
CA ILE A 183 25.53 40.21 6.41
C ILE A 183 24.22 40.76 5.82
N ASP A 184 24.25 41.31 4.61
CA ASP A 184 23.08 41.89 3.96
C ASP A 184 21.97 40.86 3.73
N ARG A 185 22.34 39.65 3.30
CA ARG A 185 21.40 38.52 3.18
C ARG A 185 20.79 38.10 4.52
N TYR A 186 21.60 38.07 5.56
CA TYR A 186 21.10 37.78 6.91
C TYR A 186 20.16 38.87 7.43
N LEU A 187 20.43 40.15 7.13
CA LEU A 187 19.52 41.26 7.45
C LEU A 187 18.17 41.12 6.73
N VAL A 188 18.16 40.65 5.48
CA VAL A 188 16.92 40.32 4.75
C VAL A 188 16.14 39.23 5.50
N MET A 189 16.77 38.12 5.87
CA MET A 189 16.11 37.05 6.64
C MET A 189 15.48 37.57 7.93
N LYS A 190 16.25 38.32 8.73
CA LYS A 190 15.77 38.85 10.02
C LYS A 190 14.60 39.81 9.87
N ARG A 191 14.65 40.70 8.87
CA ARG A 191 13.53 41.60 8.58
C ARG A 191 12.27 40.81 8.22
N TRP A 192 12.40 39.77 7.41
CA TRP A 192 11.25 38.96 7.00
C TRP A 192 10.71 38.07 8.11
N GLN A 193 11.57 37.54 8.97
CA GLN A 193 11.16 36.82 10.18
C GLN A 193 10.24 37.70 11.05
N ASP A 194 10.63 38.95 11.32
CA ASP A 194 9.81 39.88 12.11
C ASP A 194 8.50 40.25 11.40
N LEU A 195 8.56 40.46 10.07
CA LEU A 195 7.35 40.73 9.28
C LEU A 195 6.38 39.55 9.32
N GLN A 196 6.87 38.31 9.22
CA GLN A 196 6.04 37.10 9.30
C GLN A 196 5.46 36.90 10.69
N HIS A 197 6.24 37.09 11.77
CA HIS A 197 5.73 37.03 13.14
C HIS A 197 4.60 38.03 13.39
N LYS A 198 4.76 39.27 12.92
CA LYS A 198 3.71 40.28 13.01
C LYS A 198 2.48 39.87 12.19
N TYR A 199 2.70 39.45 10.94
CA TYR A 199 1.62 39.04 10.04
C TYR A 199 0.85 37.83 10.57
N PHE A 200 1.54 36.91 11.27
CA PHE A 200 0.91 35.78 11.92
C PHE A 200 -0.15 36.22 12.92
N GLY A 201 0.22 37.11 13.86
CA GLY A 201 -0.71 37.60 14.88
C GLY A 201 -1.83 38.49 14.32
N GLU A 202 -1.57 39.28 13.27
CA GLU A 202 -2.58 40.19 12.70
C GLU A 202 -3.56 39.51 11.73
N VAL A 203 -3.12 38.47 11.02
CA VAL A 203 -3.89 37.88 9.90
C VAL A 203 -4.04 36.37 10.05
N VAL A 204 -2.95 35.64 10.25
CA VAL A 204 -2.96 34.16 10.14
C VAL A 204 -3.70 33.51 11.30
N ASP A 205 -3.39 33.89 12.54
CA ASP A 205 -3.92 33.27 13.76
C ASP A 205 -5.45 33.40 13.86
N GLY A 206 -5.98 34.58 13.50
CA GLY A 206 -7.42 34.87 13.56
C GLY A 206 -8.27 34.19 12.48
N GLU A 207 -7.69 33.82 11.34
CA GLU A 207 -8.45 33.34 10.17
C GLU A 207 -8.41 31.82 9.99
N THR A 208 -7.40 31.14 10.54
CA THR A 208 -7.04 29.78 10.08
C THR A 208 -7.61 28.66 10.95
N TYR A 209 -7.44 28.76 12.28
CA TYR A 209 -7.86 27.71 13.21
C TYR A 209 -9.36 27.42 13.15
N GLY A 210 -10.19 28.47 13.10
CA GLY A 210 -11.65 28.34 13.03
C GLY A 210 -12.11 27.61 11.76
N ILE A 211 -11.54 27.97 10.61
CA ILE A 211 -11.87 27.35 9.32
C ILE A 211 -11.42 25.89 9.29
N GLN A 212 -10.24 25.59 9.84
CA GLN A 212 -9.75 24.21 9.95
C GLN A 212 -10.64 23.35 10.88
N CYS A 213 -11.07 23.88 12.02
CA CYS A 213 -12.01 23.21 12.92
C CYS A 213 -13.35 22.94 12.23
N GLU A 214 -13.91 23.93 11.54
CA GLU A 214 -15.17 23.81 10.80
C GLU A 214 -15.07 22.75 9.69
N TYR A 215 -13.98 22.75 8.93
CA TYR A 215 -13.75 21.73 7.89
C TYR A 215 -13.57 20.33 8.48
N PHE A 216 -12.84 20.21 9.60
CA PHE A 216 -12.64 18.94 10.27
C PHE A 216 -13.94 18.41 10.89
N GLY A 217 -14.81 19.30 11.37
CA GLY A 217 -16.10 18.97 11.99
C GLY A 217 -16.01 18.78 13.52
N GLU A 218 -14.89 19.13 14.14
CA GLU A 218 -14.71 19.09 15.60
C GLU A 218 -14.11 20.41 16.10
N ASN A 219 -14.61 20.86 17.26
CA ASN A 219 -14.08 22.05 17.95
C ASN A 219 -13.06 21.64 19.02
N ASN A 220 -12.12 22.53 19.35
CA ASN A 220 -11.09 22.34 20.39
C ASN A 220 -10.08 21.20 20.11
N VAL A 221 -9.79 20.93 18.84
CA VAL A 221 -8.69 20.04 18.47
C VAL A 221 -7.36 20.78 18.69
N ASN A 222 -6.35 20.07 19.20
CA ASN A 222 -5.01 20.65 19.33
C ASN A 222 -4.53 21.19 17.96
N PRO A 223 -4.17 22.48 17.83
CA PRO A 223 -3.80 23.09 16.56
C PRO A 223 -2.72 22.34 15.79
N TYR A 224 -1.67 21.87 16.48
CA TYR A 224 -0.56 21.13 15.87
C TYR A 224 -1.00 19.79 15.27
N LYS A 225 -2.03 19.14 15.83
CA LYS A 225 -2.59 17.90 15.26
C LYS A 225 -3.63 18.18 14.19
N LEU A 226 -4.42 19.23 14.37
CA LEU A 226 -5.52 19.60 13.49
C LEU A 226 -5.04 19.79 12.05
N GLU A 227 -3.89 20.44 11.88
CA GLU A 227 -3.28 20.69 10.59
C GLU A 227 -3.10 19.41 9.76
N THR A 228 -2.40 18.40 10.29
CA THR A 228 -2.18 17.13 9.59
C THR A 228 -3.50 16.40 9.34
N LEU A 229 -4.41 16.39 10.32
CA LEU A 229 -5.71 15.71 10.18
C LEU A 229 -6.57 16.32 9.07
N VAL A 230 -6.57 17.65 8.95
CA VAL A 230 -7.33 18.38 7.94
C VAL A 230 -6.76 18.15 6.53
N LEU A 231 -5.44 18.17 6.37
CA LEU A 231 -4.77 17.87 5.10
C LEU A 231 -5.05 16.43 4.65
N LYS A 232 -4.95 15.47 5.58
CA LYS A 232 -5.32 14.06 5.33
C LYS A 232 -6.78 13.90 4.92
N LYS A 233 -7.71 14.50 5.68
CA LYS A 233 -9.14 14.46 5.38
C LYS A 233 -9.44 15.01 3.99
N ARG A 234 -8.83 16.15 3.63
CA ARG A 234 -9.00 16.78 2.31
C ARG A 234 -8.50 15.87 1.19
N LEU A 235 -7.28 15.35 1.30
CA LEU A 235 -6.68 14.49 0.27
C LEU A 235 -7.52 13.23 0.03
N LEU A 236 -7.89 12.52 1.11
CA LEU A 236 -8.72 11.32 0.99
C LEU A 236 -10.11 11.64 0.43
N GLY A 237 -10.69 12.79 0.77
CA GLY A 237 -11.96 13.26 0.18
C GLY A 237 -11.86 13.46 -1.34
N GLN A 238 -10.84 14.20 -1.79
CA GLN A 238 -10.59 14.43 -3.23
C GLN A 238 -10.41 13.11 -3.99
N MET A 239 -9.73 12.13 -3.39
CA MET A 239 -9.54 10.81 -3.97
C MET A 239 -10.85 10.02 -4.11
N ARG A 240 -11.75 10.08 -3.11
CA ARG A 240 -13.10 9.45 -3.22
C ARG A 240 -13.94 10.08 -4.33
N GLU A 241 -13.83 11.40 -4.50
CA GLU A 241 -14.51 12.13 -5.59
C GLU A 241 -13.97 11.74 -6.97
N LYS A 242 -12.66 11.50 -7.10
CA LYS A 242 -12.05 10.96 -8.32
C LYS A 242 -12.56 9.55 -8.65
N SER A 243 -12.87 8.78 -7.60
CA SER A 243 -13.50 7.45 -7.63
C SER A 243 -12.69 6.30 -8.20
N ILE A 244 -11.86 6.56 -9.20
CA ILE A 244 -10.95 5.58 -9.78
C ILE A 244 -9.52 6.11 -9.61
N LEU A 245 -8.72 5.42 -8.81
CA LEU A 245 -7.34 5.79 -8.49
C LEU A 245 -6.37 4.88 -9.25
N SER A 246 -5.26 5.41 -9.75
CA SER A 246 -4.17 4.57 -10.24
C SER A 246 -3.37 3.98 -9.07
N ILE A 247 -2.63 2.91 -9.34
CA ILE A 247 -1.73 2.35 -8.33
C ILE A 247 -0.63 3.33 -7.89
N ASP A 248 -0.17 4.21 -8.77
CA ASP A 248 0.81 5.26 -8.44
C ASP A 248 0.26 6.26 -7.42
N GLU A 249 -1.03 6.62 -7.52
CA GLU A 249 -1.70 7.48 -6.54
C GLU A 249 -1.75 6.81 -5.16
N ILE A 250 -2.04 5.51 -5.11
CA ILE A 250 -2.08 4.74 -3.85
C ILE A 250 -0.67 4.56 -3.29
N THR A 251 0.32 4.35 -4.16
CA THR A 251 1.73 4.22 -3.77
C THR A 251 2.24 5.53 -3.18
N ALA A 252 1.82 6.69 -3.71
CA ALA A 252 2.16 7.97 -3.10
C ALA A 252 1.56 8.12 -1.69
N LEU A 253 0.37 7.56 -1.42
CA LEU A 253 -0.21 7.57 -0.07
C LEU A 253 0.60 6.78 0.95
N THR A 254 1.35 5.75 0.55
CA THR A 254 2.18 4.95 1.48
C THR A 254 3.27 5.77 2.15
N ASN A 255 3.61 6.93 1.59
CA ASN A 255 4.59 7.85 2.17
C ASN A 255 3.93 8.90 3.09
N LEU A 256 2.61 9.04 3.05
CA LEU A 256 1.87 10.10 3.77
C LEU A 256 1.02 9.57 4.93
N LEU A 257 0.57 8.33 4.80
CA LEU A 257 -0.40 7.70 5.67
C LEU A 257 0.19 6.44 6.29
N THR A 258 -0.32 6.09 7.47
CA THR A 258 -0.03 4.81 8.11
C THR A 258 -0.62 3.65 7.30
N LYS A 259 -0.07 2.45 7.48
CA LYS A 259 -0.60 1.23 6.84
C LYS A 259 -2.09 1.06 7.14
N GLU A 260 -2.48 1.28 8.39
CA GLU A 260 -3.87 1.15 8.84
C GLU A 260 -4.80 2.12 8.10
N GLU A 261 -4.42 3.40 7.98
CA GLU A 261 -5.19 4.41 7.25
C GLU A 261 -5.37 4.06 5.77
N ILE A 262 -4.34 3.48 5.13
CA ILE A 262 -4.40 3.09 3.72
C ILE A 262 -5.26 1.85 3.53
N VAL A 263 -5.12 0.84 4.40
CA VAL A 263 -5.94 -0.38 4.35
C VAL A 263 -7.42 -0.04 4.61
N GLU A 264 -7.72 0.89 5.52
CA GLU A 264 -9.08 1.41 5.71
C GLU A 264 -9.60 2.22 4.50
N PHE A 265 -8.71 2.66 3.60
CA PHE A 265 -9.07 3.42 2.42
C PHE A 265 -9.19 2.56 1.15
N VAL A 266 -8.30 1.60 0.92
CA VAL A 266 -8.22 0.80 -0.32
C VAL A 266 -8.18 -0.72 -0.08
N GLY A 267 -8.21 -1.17 1.17
CA GLY A 267 -8.10 -2.58 1.54
C GLY A 267 -6.69 -3.16 1.44
N GLY A 268 -6.54 -4.38 1.95
CA GLY A 268 -5.24 -5.05 2.11
C GLY A 268 -4.52 -5.39 0.80
N LYS A 269 -5.24 -5.92 -0.20
CA LYS A 269 -4.65 -6.30 -1.50
C LYS A 269 -4.14 -5.09 -2.29
N ALA A 270 -4.91 -4.01 -2.32
CA ALA A 270 -4.51 -2.79 -3.01
C ALA A 270 -3.28 -2.16 -2.33
N TYR A 271 -3.24 -2.20 -0.98
CA TYR A 271 -2.05 -1.82 -0.22
C TYR A 271 -0.85 -2.70 -0.61
N GLY A 272 -1.00 -4.02 -0.63
CA GLY A 272 0.05 -4.96 -1.05
C GLY A 272 0.60 -4.67 -2.46
N LEU A 273 -0.29 -4.41 -3.43
CA LEU A 273 0.10 -4.00 -4.79
C LEU A 273 0.85 -2.66 -4.81
N SER A 274 0.46 -1.70 -3.95
CA SER A 274 1.16 -0.42 -3.87
C SER A 274 2.56 -0.56 -3.29
N VAL A 275 2.77 -1.48 -2.35
CA VAL A 275 4.09 -1.83 -1.81
C VAL A 275 4.98 -2.47 -2.89
N LEU A 276 4.44 -3.36 -3.72
CA LEU A 276 5.17 -3.91 -4.86
C LEU A 276 5.58 -2.81 -5.85
N ASN A 277 4.64 -1.89 -6.16
CA ASN A 277 4.90 -0.77 -7.05
C ASN A 277 5.96 0.21 -6.50
N SER A 278 6.00 0.46 -5.18
CA SER A 278 7.01 1.34 -4.57
C SER A 278 8.43 0.79 -4.68
N LYS A 279 8.57 -0.52 -4.88
CA LYS A 279 9.84 -1.22 -5.13
C LYS A 279 10.12 -1.45 -6.62
N SER A 280 9.31 -0.85 -7.50
CA SER A 280 9.43 -1.00 -8.95
C SER A 280 9.33 -2.45 -9.43
N LEU A 281 8.62 -3.31 -8.69
CA LEU A 281 8.33 -4.67 -9.11
C LEU A 281 7.23 -4.66 -10.18
N VAL A 282 7.31 -5.57 -11.14
CA VAL A 282 6.38 -5.61 -12.27
C VAL A 282 5.03 -6.11 -11.79
N ILE A 283 4.02 -5.24 -11.84
CA ILE A 283 2.62 -5.57 -11.59
C ILE A 283 1.77 -5.24 -12.83
N PRO A 284 0.62 -5.90 -13.04
CA PRO A 284 -0.28 -5.49 -14.11
C PRO A 284 -0.82 -4.07 -13.85
N ARG A 285 -1.21 -3.36 -14.92
CA ARG A 285 -1.83 -2.04 -14.77
C ARG A 285 -3.06 -2.16 -13.88
N THR A 286 -3.07 -1.36 -12.83
CA THR A 286 -4.02 -1.50 -11.71
C THR A 286 -4.67 -0.16 -11.41
N TYR A 287 -6.00 -0.21 -11.29
CA TYR A 287 -6.84 0.86 -10.78
C TYR A 287 -7.61 0.36 -9.56
N VAL A 288 -7.94 1.27 -8.65
CA VAL A 288 -8.68 0.93 -7.43
C VAL A 288 -9.79 1.92 -7.20
N LEU A 289 -10.95 1.38 -6.85
CA LEU A 289 -12.10 2.14 -6.34
C LEU A 289 -11.98 2.10 -4.81
N PRO A 290 -11.60 3.21 -4.15
CA PRO A 290 -11.40 3.23 -2.71
C PRO A 290 -12.73 3.04 -1.98
N ILE A 291 -12.69 2.58 -0.73
CA ILE A 291 -13.88 2.46 0.11
C ILE A 291 -14.66 3.80 0.11
N GLY A 292 -15.98 3.75 -0.04
CA GLY A 292 -16.82 4.96 -0.02
C GLY A 292 -16.57 5.94 -1.17
N TYR A 293 -16.03 5.48 -2.31
CA TYR A 293 -15.90 6.30 -3.51
C TYR A 293 -17.25 6.85 -4.01
N ASN A 294 -17.21 7.99 -4.72
CA ASN A 294 -18.39 8.58 -5.34
C ASN A 294 -18.86 7.73 -6.54
N LYS A 295 -19.99 7.03 -6.38
CA LYS A 295 -20.55 6.13 -7.39
C LYS A 295 -21.11 6.80 -8.65
N GLY A 296 -21.24 8.14 -8.70
CA GLY A 296 -21.96 8.93 -9.71
C GLY A 296 -21.91 8.41 -11.17
N ASP A 297 -21.19 9.09 -12.06
CA ASP A 297 -21.02 8.62 -13.45
C ASP A 297 -19.83 7.64 -13.56
N LEU A 298 -19.88 6.54 -12.80
CA LEU A 298 -18.77 5.59 -12.68
C LEU A 298 -18.35 5.00 -14.04
N ILE A 299 -19.33 4.70 -14.91
CA ILE A 299 -19.06 4.16 -16.25
C ILE A 299 -18.21 5.14 -17.06
N LYS A 300 -18.61 6.41 -17.14
CA LYS A 300 -17.84 7.41 -17.87
C LYS A 300 -16.45 7.61 -17.27
N LYS A 301 -16.31 7.55 -15.94
CA LYS A 301 -15.01 7.61 -15.26
C LYS A 301 -14.11 6.43 -15.65
N ILE A 302 -14.68 5.22 -15.75
CA ILE A 302 -13.98 4.01 -16.22
C ILE A 302 -13.58 4.16 -17.69
N GLU A 303 -14.51 4.56 -18.57
CA GLU A 303 -14.25 4.79 -20.01
C GLU A 303 -13.15 5.81 -20.29
N ASN A 304 -13.05 6.84 -19.46
CA ASN A 304 -12.01 7.86 -19.59
C ASN A 304 -10.62 7.38 -19.13
N LYS A 305 -10.54 6.39 -18.23
CA LYS A 305 -9.29 5.97 -17.59
C LYS A 305 -8.76 4.62 -18.07
N ILE A 306 -9.65 3.72 -18.43
CA ILE A 306 -9.34 2.33 -18.77
C ILE A 306 -9.50 2.20 -20.28
N GLU A 307 -8.43 1.76 -20.94
CA GLU A 307 -8.39 1.60 -22.39
C GLU A 307 -9.40 0.54 -22.85
N ASN A 308 -10.40 0.95 -23.63
CA ASN A 308 -11.40 0.04 -24.17
C ASN A 308 -10.92 -0.54 -25.50
N SER A 309 -10.55 -1.83 -25.51
CA SER A 309 -10.20 -2.58 -26.71
C SER A 309 -10.82 -3.97 -26.66
N TYR A 310 -11.28 -4.47 -27.82
CA TYR A 310 -11.92 -5.78 -27.94
C TYR A 310 -11.01 -6.95 -27.50
N ASP A 311 -9.70 -6.75 -27.52
CA ASP A 311 -8.71 -7.77 -27.12
C ASP A 311 -8.30 -7.68 -25.63
N MET A 312 -8.86 -6.72 -24.88
CA MET A 312 -8.50 -6.52 -23.48
C MET A 312 -9.52 -7.18 -22.55
N SER A 313 -9.00 -7.88 -21.55
CA SER A 313 -9.76 -8.44 -20.45
C SER A 313 -9.25 -7.91 -19.11
N TYR A 314 -10.10 -7.97 -18.09
CA TYR A 314 -9.79 -7.45 -16.76
C TYR A 314 -10.04 -8.50 -15.67
N ALA A 315 -9.34 -8.33 -14.57
CA ALA A 315 -9.61 -8.95 -13.29
C ALA A 315 -10.25 -7.92 -12.36
N ILE A 316 -11.41 -8.25 -11.79
CA ILE A 316 -12.10 -7.44 -10.79
C ILE A 316 -12.00 -8.18 -9.47
N ARG A 317 -11.24 -7.61 -8.52
CA ARG A 317 -10.86 -8.30 -7.28
C ARG A 317 -11.35 -7.53 -6.06
N SER A 318 -11.74 -8.28 -5.04
CA SER A 318 -11.99 -7.74 -3.71
C SER A 318 -10.70 -7.21 -3.09
N SER A 319 -10.80 -6.10 -2.36
CA SER A 319 -9.75 -5.60 -1.47
C SER A 319 -10.43 -5.08 -0.21
N ALA A 320 -10.70 -5.97 0.74
CA ALA A 320 -11.37 -5.59 1.99
C ALA A 320 -10.39 -5.03 3.02
N ASP A 321 -10.89 -4.22 3.95
CA ASP A 321 -10.13 -3.64 5.07
C ASP A 321 -9.71 -4.65 6.15
N ILE A 322 -10.20 -5.89 6.06
CA ILE A 322 -9.90 -6.99 7.00
C ILE A 322 -9.26 -8.22 6.35
N GLU A 323 -9.10 -8.24 5.03
CA GLU A 323 -8.69 -9.45 4.29
C GLU A 323 -7.30 -9.95 4.69
N ASP A 324 -6.39 -9.05 5.05
CA ASP A 324 -4.99 -9.35 5.37
C ASP A 324 -4.67 -9.13 6.87
N GLY A 325 -5.60 -9.53 7.74
CA GLY A 325 -5.45 -9.43 9.19
C GLY A 325 -4.37 -10.37 9.75
N LYS A 326 -3.77 -10.00 10.89
CA LYS A 326 -2.73 -10.84 11.56
C LYS A 326 -3.23 -12.23 11.96
N ASN A 327 -4.50 -12.33 12.32
CA ASN A 327 -5.08 -13.54 12.90
C ASN A 327 -5.99 -14.33 11.94
N ASN A 328 -6.54 -13.66 10.92
CA ASN A 328 -7.60 -14.20 10.07
C ASN A 328 -7.30 -13.81 8.62
N SER A 329 -7.17 -14.78 7.71
CA SER A 329 -6.75 -14.54 6.32
C SER A 329 -7.89 -14.27 5.34
N PHE A 330 -9.15 -14.51 5.75
CA PHE A 330 -10.35 -14.40 4.90
C PHE A 330 -10.19 -15.06 3.51
N ALA A 331 -9.33 -16.09 3.41
CA ALA A 331 -8.90 -16.64 2.13
C ALA A 331 -10.08 -17.16 1.31
N GLY A 332 -10.29 -16.55 0.14
CA GLY A 332 -11.39 -16.91 -0.77
C GLY A 332 -12.80 -16.48 -0.31
N MET A 333 -12.94 -15.75 0.81
CA MET A 333 -14.26 -15.43 1.35
C MET A 333 -15.04 -14.41 0.49
N PHE A 334 -14.31 -13.51 -0.17
CA PHE A 334 -14.85 -12.49 -1.07
C PHE A 334 -14.76 -12.94 -2.54
N ASP A 335 -15.57 -12.33 -3.39
CA ASP A 335 -15.63 -12.71 -4.80
C ASP A 335 -14.55 -11.99 -5.63
N SER A 336 -14.10 -12.64 -6.70
CA SER A 336 -13.17 -12.09 -7.68
C SER A 336 -13.46 -12.71 -9.05
N PHE A 337 -13.39 -11.91 -10.10
CA PHE A 337 -13.75 -12.30 -11.46
C PHE A 337 -12.56 -12.04 -12.39
N LEU A 338 -12.22 -13.03 -13.21
CA LEU A 338 -11.09 -12.98 -14.14
C LEU A 338 -11.59 -13.00 -15.59
N GLY A 339 -10.80 -12.49 -16.53
CA GLY A 339 -11.10 -12.58 -17.95
C GLY A 339 -12.34 -11.82 -18.41
N ILE A 340 -12.77 -10.80 -17.66
CA ILE A 340 -14.01 -10.08 -17.99
C ILE A 340 -13.79 -9.03 -19.08
N SER A 341 -14.78 -8.84 -19.94
CA SER A 341 -14.74 -7.80 -20.97
C SER A 341 -15.04 -6.41 -20.38
N PHE A 342 -14.61 -5.35 -21.08
CA PHE A 342 -14.86 -3.96 -20.68
C PHE A 342 -16.35 -3.68 -20.38
N GLY A 343 -17.26 -4.19 -21.22
CA GLY A 343 -18.70 -3.98 -21.07
C GLY A 343 -19.32 -4.59 -19.80
N SER A 344 -18.64 -5.57 -19.19
CA SER A 344 -19.10 -6.26 -17.98
C SER A 344 -18.44 -5.76 -16.69
N ILE A 345 -17.52 -4.77 -16.76
CA ILE A 345 -16.78 -4.28 -15.59
C ILE A 345 -17.74 -3.83 -14.47
N ARG A 346 -18.76 -3.03 -14.81
CA ARG A 346 -19.68 -2.47 -13.80
C ARG A 346 -20.41 -3.52 -12.99
N GLU A 347 -21.03 -4.48 -13.68
CA GLU A 347 -21.76 -5.57 -13.03
C GLU A 347 -20.84 -6.36 -12.09
N ASN A 348 -19.60 -6.62 -12.53
CA ASN A 348 -18.63 -7.34 -11.71
C ASN A 348 -18.11 -6.51 -10.53
N ILE A 349 -18.00 -5.19 -10.65
CA ILE A 349 -17.72 -4.30 -9.49
C ILE A 349 -18.85 -4.43 -8.46
N GLU A 350 -20.11 -4.34 -8.90
CA GLU A 350 -21.27 -4.45 -8.03
C GLU A 350 -21.32 -5.84 -7.35
N ASN A 351 -21.01 -6.91 -8.07
CA ASN A 351 -20.92 -8.26 -7.50
C ASN A 351 -19.81 -8.39 -6.45
N VAL A 352 -18.61 -7.84 -6.70
CA VAL A 352 -17.51 -7.84 -5.72
C VAL A 352 -17.91 -7.05 -4.47
N GLU A 353 -18.53 -5.88 -4.62
CA GLU A 353 -19.02 -5.10 -3.48
C GLU A 353 -20.08 -5.86 -2.66
N MET A 354 -21.00 -6.55 -3.33
CA MET A 354 -22.04 -7.34 -2.66
C MET A 354 -21.51 -8.57 -1.93
N SER A 355 -20.31 -9.04 -2.26
CA SER A 355 -19.70 -10.23 -1.63
C SER A 355 -19.47 -10.09 -0.11
N VAL A 356 -19.47 -8.86 0.43
CA VAL A 356 -19.46 -8.61 1.89
C VAL A 356 -20.69 -9.18 2.61
N ASN A 357 -21.77 -9.45 1.86
CA ASN A 357 -23.01 -10.03 2.37
C ASN A 357 -23.10 -11.55 2.16
N ASN A 358 -22.05 -12.19 1.65
CA ASN A 358 -22.06 -13.64 1.42
C ASN A 358 -22.28 -14.40 2.73
N LYS A 359 -23.17 -15.40 2.70
CA LYS A 359 -23.52 -16.18 3.91
C LYS A 359 -22.30 -16.84 4.56
N ARG A 360 -21.36 -17.35 3.75
CA ARG A 360 -20.10 -17.96 4.21
C ARG A 360 -19.24 -16.99 5.03
N LEU A 361 -19.23 -15.72 4.65
CA LEU A 361 -18.47 -14.67 5.32
C LEU A 361 -19.10 -14.32 6.68
N GLN A 362 -20.43 -14.29 6.78
CA GLN A 362 -21.12 -14.04 8.05
C GLN A 362 -20.77 -15.09 9.11
N VAL A 363 -20.76 -16.38 8.72
CA VAL A 363 -20.34 -17.47 9.61
C VAL A 363 -18.90 -17.28 10.09
N TYR A 364 -17.98 -16.91 9.19
CA TYR A 364 -16.58 -16.66 9.54
C TYR A 364 -16.43 -15.46 10.49
N ILE A 365 -17.15 -14.35 10.23
CA ILE A 365 -17.13 -13.14 11.05
C ILE A 365 -17.67 -13.42 12.45
N GLU A 366 -18.80 -14.12 12.57
CA GLU A 366 -19.40 -14.47 13.86
C GLU A 366 -18.47 -15.36 14.68
N LYS A 367 -17.89 -16.40 14.06
CA LYS A 367 -16.96 -17.31 14.73
C LYS A 367 -15.71 -16.61 15.24
N ASN A 368 -15.12 -15.73 14.41
CA ASN A 368 -13.87 -15.05 14.73
C ASN A 368 -14.06 -13.66 15.38
N LYS A 369 -15.30 -13.25 15.67
CA LYS A 369 -15.67 -11.95 16.27
C LYS A 369 -15.05 -10.75 15.53
N CYS A 370 -15.07 -10.80 14.19
CA CYS A 370 -14.49 -9.74 13.35
C CYS A 370 -15.44 -8.56 13.19
N LYS A 371 -14.90 -7.38 12.84
CA LYS A 371 -15.73 -6.26 12.38
C LYS A 371 -16.32 -6.55 10.99
N SER A 372 -17.44 -5.90 10.66
CA SER A 372 -18.00 -5.97 9.32
C SER A 372 -17.01 -5.36 8.30
N PRO A 373 -16.71 -6.07 7.19
CA PRO A 373 -15.77 -5.58 6.20
C PRO A 373 -16.33 -4.40 5.41
N GLN A 374 -15.45 -3.49 5.05
CA GLN A 374 -15.66 -2.52 3.98
C GLN A 374 -14.86 -2.94 2.74
N MET A 375 -15.43 -2.69 1.56
CA MET A 375 -14.88 -3.18 0.31
C MET A 375 -14.37 -2.03 -0.57
N ALA A 376 -13.08 -2.09 -0.91
CA ALA A 376 -12.55 -1.46 -2.11
C ALA A 376 -12.50 -2.48 -3.24
N VAL A 377 -12.50 -2.01 -4.49
CA VAL A 377 -12.49 -2.88 -5.67
C VAL A 377 -11.27 -2.59 -6.52
N ILE A 378 -10.50 -3.62 -6.85
CA ILE A 378 -9.36 -3.55 -7.75
C ILE A 378 -9.84 -3.89 -9.16
N ILE A 379 -9.46 -3.05 -10.14
CA ILE A 379 -9.60 -3.31 -11.57
C ILE A 379 -8.18 -3.45 -12.15
N GLN A 380 -7.86 -4.64 -12.63
CA GLN A 380 -6.52 -4.98 -13.09
C GLN A 380 -6.56 -5.53 -14.50
N GLU A 381 -5.63 -5.14 -15.37
CA GLU A 381 -5.50 -5.77 -16.69
C GLU A 381 -5.22 -7.27 -16.54
N TYR A 382 -5.91 -8.08 -17.35
CA TYR A 382 -5.84 -9.53 -17.30
C TYR A 382 -5.43 -10.10 -18.65
N ARG A 383 -4.52 -11.07 -18.60
CA ARG A 383 -4.17 -11.98 -19.69
C ARG A 383 -4.01 -13.38 -19.11
N GLU A 384 -4.36 -14.39 -19.90
CA GLU A 384 -4.11 -15.77 -19.50
C GLU A 384 -2.59 -16.01 -19.36
N PRO A 385 -2.13 -16.48 -18.20
CA PRO A 385 -0.70 -16.71 -17.97
C PRO A 385 -0.23 -18.07 -18.49
N ASP A 386 1.06 -18.18 -18.80
CA ASP A 386 1.71 -19.45 -19.12
C ASP A 386 1.86 -20.32 -17.85
N TYR A 387 2.22 -19.67 -16.75
CA TYR A 387 2.34 -20.27 -15.41
C TYR A 387 1.86 -19.28 -14.36
N ALA A 388 1.32 -19.81 -13.26
CA ALA A 388 0.99 -19.02 -12.09
C ALA A 388 1.38 -19.78 -10.83
N GLY A 389 1.69 -19.05 -9.77
CA GLY A 389 2.20 -19.63 -8.55
C GLY A 389 2.00 -18.76 -7.33
N VAL A 390 2.26 -19.40 -6.19
CA VAL A 390 2.30 -18.77 -4.87
C VAL A 390 3.65 -19.06 -4.24
N TRP A 391 4.24 -18.05 -3.61
CA TRP A 391 5.43 -18.17 -2.79
C TRP A 391 5.07 -17.85 -1.35
N ILE A 392 5.44 -18.72 -0.41
CA ILE A 392 5.40 -18.39 1.02
C ILE A 392 6.79 -18.51 1.61
N GLY A 393 7.34 -17.37 2.03
CA GLY A 393 8.60 -17.32 2.73
C GLY A 393 8.52 -17.95 4.12
N ASN A 394 9.62 -18.60 4.53
CA ASN A 394 9.82 -19.10 5.90
C ASN A 394 11.07 -18.53 6.58
N SER A 395 11.93 -17.88 5.79
CA SER A 395 13.15 -17.20 6.20
C SER A 395 13.51 -16.19 5.12
N GLU A 396 14.49 -15.32 5.37
CA GLU A 396 14.93 -14.32 4.38
C GLU A 396 15.43 -14.95 3.06
N GLU A 397 16.00 -16.16 3.12
CA GLU A 397 16.57 -16.90 1.98
C GLU A 397 15.86 -18.22 1.68
N GLY A 398 14.62 -18.39 2.15
CA GLY A 398 13.92 -19.65 2.03
C GLY A 398 12.41 -19.49 2.03
N GLY A 399 11.74 -20.49 1.46
CA GLY A 399 10.30 -20.50 1.28
C GLY A 399 9.83 -21.72 0.51
N ILE A 400 8.52 -21.74 0.27
CA ILE A 400 7.83 -22.76 -0.51
C ILE A 400 7.30 -22.08 -1.76
N LEU A 401 7.59 -22.65 -2.92
CA LEU A 401 7.03 -22.24 -4.20
C LEU A 401 6.06 -23.32 -4.68
N GLU A 402 4.79 -22.99 -4.83
CA GLU A 402 3.82 -23.86 -5.51
C GLU A 402 3.37 -23.21 -6.82
N TRP A 403 3.35 -23.98 -7.91
CA TRP A 403 2.97 -23.46 -9.22
C TRP A 403 2.25 -24.49 -10.10
N VAL A 404 1.52 -23.97 -11.10
CA VAL A 404 0.80 -24.74 -12.13
C VAL A 404 0.96 -24.09 -13.50
N SER A 405 0.69 -24.85 -14.56
CA SER A 405 0.53 -24.29 -15.91
C SER A 405 -0.86 -23.65 -16.10
N GLY A 406 -0.85 -22.50 -16.76
CA GLY A 406 -2.05 -21.66 -16.92
C GLY A 406 -2.39 -20.87 -15.67
N ASN A 407 -3.68 -20.53 -15.56
CA ASN A 407 -4.24 -19.69 -14.49
C ASN A 407 -4.09 -20.29 -13.07
N GLY A 408 -3.69 -19.41 -12.13
CA GLY A 408 -3.50 -19.69 -10.70
C GLY A 408 -4.79 -19.95 -9.90
N GLU A 409 -5.99 -19.67 -10.43
CA GLU A 409 -7.25 -20.09 -9.80
C GLU A 409 -7.26 -21.61 -9.53
N LYS A 410 -6.56 -22.39 -10.36
CA LYS A 410 -6.39 -23.85 -10.16
C LYS A 410 -5.63 -24.20 -8.88
N LEU A 411 -4.72 -23.33 -8.41
CA LEU A 411 -3.97 -23.49 -7.15
C LEU A 411 -4.90 -23.23 -5.96
N VAL A 412 -5.55 -22.07 -5.99
CA VAL A 412 -6.38 -21.59 -4.87
C VAL A 412 -7.61 -22.49 -4.67
N SER A 413 -8.26 -22.88 -5.77
CA SER A 413 -9.41 -23.80 -5.75
C SER A 413 -9.04 -25.24 -5.43
N GLY A 414 -7.75 -25.59 -5.38
CA GLY A 414 -7.31 -26.97 -5.13
C GLY A 414 -7.79 -27.98 -6.18
N LYS A 415 -8.12 -27.54 -7.40
CA LYS A 415 -8.56 -28.42 -8.50
C LYS A 415 -7.41 -29.24 -9.10
N VAL A 416 -6.16 -28.82 -8.85
CA VAL A 416 -4.93 -29.46 -9.34
C VAL A 416 -3.96 -29.61 -8.18
N THR A 417 -3.20 -30.71 -8.16
CA THR A 417 -2.04 -30.84 -7.26
C THR A 417 -0.87 -30.07 -7.88
N PRO A 418 -0.39 -28.99 -7.23
CA PRO A 418 0.70 -28.18 -7.79
C PRO A 418 2.04 -28.90 -7.79
N THR A 419 2.97 -28.38 -8.60
CA THR A 419 4.39 -28.62 -8.40
C THR A 419 4.85 -27.78 -7.21
N ALA A 420 5.53 -28.41 -6.25
CA ALA A 420 6.07 -27.74 -5.08
C ALA A 420 7.60 -27.80 -5.07
N GLU A 421 8.24 -26.67 -4.80
CA GLU A 421 9.68 -26.52 -4.63
C GLU A 421 9.98 -25.95 -3.24
N PHE A 422 10.96 -26.53 -2.56
CA PHE A 422 11.36 -26.14 -1.20
C PHE A 422 12.73 -25.46 -1.25
N TRP A 423 12.76 -24.20 -0.84
CA TRP A 423 13.94 -23.35 -0.91
C TRP A 423 14.55 -23.13 0.48
N GLN A 424 15.85 -23.35 0.60
CA GLN A 424 16.62 -23.06 1.80
C GLN A 424 18.00 -22.53 1.42
N ASN A 425 18.45 -21.46 2.08
CA ASN A 425 19.74 -20.80 1.82
C ASN A 425 19.94 -20.47 0.32
N GLY A 426 18.87 -20.00 -0.34
CA GLY A 426 18.90 -19.64 -1.76
C GLY A 426 18.96 -20.81 -2.75
N GLN A 427 18.76 -22.05 -2.30
CA GLN A 427 18.83 -23.25 -3.16
C GLN A 427 17.60 -24.15 -3.00
N ILE A 428 17.23 -24.83 -4.09
CA ILE A 428 16.17 -25.85 -4.10
C ILE A 428 16.70 -27.13 -3.44
N LYS A 429 15.94 -27.68 -2.50
CA LYS A 429 16.25 -28.99 -1.91
C LYS A 429 15.93 -30.16 -2.83
N GLU A 430 14.77 -30.17 -3.49
CA GLU A 430 14.28 -31.29 -4.31
C GLU A 430 13.36 -30.84 -5.46
N ASN A 431 13.28 -31.64 -6.53
CA ASN A 431 12.47 -31.51 -7.76
C ASN A 431 12.94 -30.54 -8.86
N SER A 432 12.57 -30.89 -10.10
CA SER A 432 12.89 -30.19 -11.35
C SER A 432 12.18 -28.85 -11.44
N SER A 433 12.96 -27.78 -11.61
CA SER A 433 12.49 -26.40 -11.67
C SER A 433 11.73 -26.07 -12.94
N LEU A 434 10.69 -25.25 -12.81
CA LEU A 434 10.38 -24.26 -13.83
C LEU A 434 11.55 -23.26 -13.82
N ASP A 435 12.54 -23.45 -14.71
CA ASP A 435 13.79 -22.67 -14.83
C ASP A 435 14.24 -21.97 -13.52
N ASN A 436 15.17 -22.58 -12.75
CA ASN A 436 15.71 -22.24 -11.40
C ASN A 436 15.83 -20.75 -10.98
N GLU A 437 15.53 -19.81 -11.86
CA GLU A 437 15.54 -18.37 -11.69
C GLU A 437 14.29 -17.80 -10.98
N ILE A 438 13.11 -18.45 -11.04
CA ILE A 438 11.89 -17.86 -10.43
C ILE A 438 12.00 -17.79 -8.90
N GLY A 439 12.29 -18.91 -8.22
CA GLY A 439 12.44 -18.90 -6.76
C GLY A 439 13.58 -18.01 -6.26
N LYS A 440 14.68 -17.88 -7.03
CA LYS A 440 15.74 -16.90 -6.74
C LYS A 440 15.25 -15.46 -6.81
N LYS A 441 14.50 -15.11 -7.86
CA LYS A 441 13.88 -13.77 -7.99
C LYS A 441 12.91 -13.48 -6.86
N LEU A 442 12.12 -14.46 -6.44
CA LEU A 442 11.17 -14.30 -5.33
C LEU A 442 11.91 -14.07 -3.99
N ILE A 443 13.04 -14.75 -3.76
CA ILE A 443 13.94 -14.47 -2.62
C ILE A 443 14.52 -13.05 -2.72
N GLU A 444 14.94 -12.61 -3.91
CA GLU A 444 15.44 -11.25 -4.13
C GLU A 444 14.35 -10.20 -3.82
N TYR A 445 13.13 -10.40 -4.31
CA TYR A 445 11.99 -9.50 -4.04
C TYR A 445 11.65 -9.46 -2.56
N GLN A 446 11.67 -10.61 -1.88
CA GLN A 446 11.49 -10.70 -0.44
C GLN A 446 12.54 -9.88 0.32
N LYS A 447 13.82 -10.00 -0.06
CA LYS A 447 14.92 -9.20 0.51
C LYS A 447 14.75 -7.71 0.24
N GLN A 448 14.34 -7.34 -0.97
CA GLN A 448 14.08 -5.96 -1.36
C GLN A 448 12.94 -5.31 -0.55
N LEU A 449 11.94 -6.12 -0.16
CA LEU A 449 10.85 -5.69 0.71
C LEU A 449 11.24 -5.64 2.19
N GLY A 450 12.26 -6.41 2.60
CA GLY A 450 12.71 -6.48 4.00
C GLY A 450 11.76 -7.28 4.91
N GLU A 451 10.82 -8.03 4.33
CA GLU A 451 9.83 -8.81 5.07
C GLU A 451 9.69 -10.21 4.48
N ILE A 452 9.47 -11.22 5.33
CA ILE A 452 9.10 -12.56 4.85
C ILE A 452 7.75 -12.44 4.14
N SER A 453 7.72 -12.89 2.89
CA SER A 453 6.67 -12.49 1.95
C SER A 453 5.82 -13.67 1.53
N ASP A 454 4.52 -13.43 1.41
CA ASP A 454 3.57 -14.26 0.68
C ASP A 454 3.23 -13.55 -0.63
N PHE A 455 3.63 -14.14 -1.75
CA PHE A 455 3.43 -13.59 -3.08
C PHE A 455 2.50 -14.46 -3.92
N GLU A 456 1.58 -13.83 -4.64
CA GLU A 456 0.97 -14.41 -5.83
C GLU A 456 1.68 -13.84 -7.06
N TRP A 457 2.01 -14.69 -8.02
CA TRP A 457 2.73 -14.29 -9.23
C TRP A 457 2.28 -15.09 -10.45
N CYS A 458 2.58 -14.57 -11.64
CA CYS A 458 2.42 -15.30 -12.88
C CYS A 458 3.57 -15.02 -13.86
N ILE A 459 3.66 -15.87 -14.88
CA ILE A 459 4.56 -15.72 -16.01
C ILE A 459 3.70 -15.53 -17.25
N ILE A 460 3.97 -14.45 -17.98
CA ILE A 460 3.34 -14.16 -19.28
C ILE A 460 4.46 -13.84 -20.25
N GLU A 461 4.57 -14.60 -21.34
CA GLU A 461 5.59 -14.36 -22.38
C GLU A 461 7.03 -14.31 -21.81
N ASN A 462 7.29 -15.10 -20.75
CA ASN A 462 8.54 -15.19 -19.95
C ASN A 462 8.79 -14.08 -18.92
N ASP A 463 7.90 -13.09 -18.78
CA ASP A 463 8.03 -12.06 -17.76
C ASP A 463 7.37 -12.47 -16.45
N LEU A 464 8.10 -12.34 -15.33
CA LEU A 464 7.57 -12.54 -13.98
C LEU A 464 6.78 -11.31 -13.55
N ILE A 465 5.49 -11.51 -13.28
CA ILE A 465 4.56 -10.46 -12.91
C ILE A 465 3.97 -10.78 -11.54
N MET A 466 4.02 -9.81 -10.64
CA MET A 466 3.51 -9.92 -9.28
C MET A 466 2.03 -9.53 -9.25
N LEU A 467 1.21 -10.39 -8.65
CA LEU A 467 -0.25 -10.24 -8.59
C LEU A 467 -0.75 -9.90 -7.19
N GLN A 468 0.00 -10.24 -6.16
CA GLN A 468 -0.32 -9.92 -4.76
C GLN A 468 0.94 -10.00 -3.90
N PHE A 469 0.98 -9.20 -2.85
CA PHE A 469 1.94 -9.31 -1.76
C PHE A 469 1.22 -9.13 -0.44
N ARG A 470 1.57 -9.98 0.53
CA ARG A 470 1.30 -9.74 1.94
C ARG A 470 2.45 -10.24 2.83
N PRO A 471 2.68 -9.62 4.00
CA PRO A 471 3.67 -10.13 4.95
C PRO A 471 3.21 -11.45 5.57
N VAL A 472 4.12 -12.41 5.72
CA VAL A 472 3.83 -13.68 6.41
C VAL A 472 3.73 -13.40 7.91
N THR A 473 2.56 -13.67 8.49
CA THR A 473 2.30 -13.45 9.93
C THR A 473 2.59 -14.67 10.79
N ARG A 474 2.65 -15.86 10.18
CA ARG A 474 2.96 -17.13 10.85
C ARG A 474 3.98 -17.91 10.02
N ILE A 475 5.19 -18.05 10.54
CA ILE A 475 6.24 -18.85 9.92
C ILE A 475 5.79 -20.31 9.91
N ILE A 476 5.94 -20.94 8.76
CA ILE A 476 5.56 -22.32 8.56
C ILE A 476 6.80 -23.21 8.68
N ASP A 477 6.84 -24.02 9.74
CA ASP A 477 7.88 -25.03 9.94
C ASP A 477 7.58 -26.26 9.07
N ILE A 478 8.45 -26.51 8.08
CA ILE A 478 8.35 -27.66 7.20
C ILE A 478 9.27 -28.76 7.71
N LYS A 479 8.70 -29.85 8.22
CA LYS A 479 9.45 -31.06 8.58
C LYS A 479 9.36 -32.06 7.43
N ASN A 480 10.40 -32.12 6.61
CA ASN A 480 10.55 -33.09 5.53
C ASN A 480 11.30 -34.33 6.05
N ASP A 481 10.68 -35.09 6.95
CA ASP A 481 11.18 -36.43 7.28
C ASP A 481 10.75 -37.40 6.16
N GLU A 482 11.68 -38.16 5.58
CA GLU A 482 11.33 -39.31 4.74
C GLU A 482 10.64 -40.37 5.59
N VAL A 483 9.31 -40.40 5.57
CA VAL A 483 8.54 -41.46 6.24
C VAL A 483 8.08 -42.48 5.20
N THR A 484 8.50 -43.72 5.37
CA THR A 484 7.99 -44.88 4.64
C THR A 484 6.62 -45.25 5.21
N VAL A 485 5.59 -45.27 4.37
CA VAL A 485 4.24 -45.68 4.78
C VAL A 485 4.04 -47.15 4.41
N GLY A 486 3.53 -47.96 5.35
CA GLY A 486 3.21 -49.38 5.11
C GLY A 486 1.99 -49.56 4.19
N SER A 487 1.55 -50.79 3.94
CA SER A 487 0.46 -51.11 3.00
C SER A 487 -0.88 -50.42 3.31
N ASP A 488 -1.14 -50.15 4.58
CA ASP A 488 -2.44 -49.65 5.06
C ASP A 488 -2.43 -48.13 5.33
N GLY A 489 -1.44 -47.44 4.76
CA GLY A 489 -1.34 -46.00 4.87
C GLY A 489 -1.03 -45.30 3.57
N TYR A 490 -1.51 -44.07 3.48
CA TYR A 490 -1.36 -43.18 2.34
C TYR A 490 -0.52 -41.98 2.74
N LYS A 491 0.26 -41.48 1.78
CA LYS A 491 1.06 -40.26 1.94
C LYS A 491 0.44 -39.14 1.11
N GLY A 492 0.28 -37.98 1.73
CA GLY A 492 -0.06 -36.71 1.10
C GLY A 492 0.85 -35.59 1.58
N VAL A 493 0.41 -34.36 1.40
CA VAL A 493 1.09 -33.15 1.85
C VAL A 493 0.73 -32.90 3.33
N ALA A 494 1.75 -32.69 4.16
CA ALA A 494 1.62 -32.37 5.59
C ALA A 494 1.13 -30.92 5.80
N ALA A 495 -0.15 -30.65 5.51
CA ALA A 495 -0.67 -29.30 5.34
C ALA A 495 -0.90 -28.52 6.66
N SER A 496 -1.30 -29.21 7.73
CA SER A 496 -1.48 -28.64 9.08
C SER A 496 -1.08 -29.65 10.14
N SER A 497 -0.31 -29.21 11.13
CA SER A 497 0.30 -30.08 12.15
C SER A 497 -0.72 -30.65 13.13
N GLY A 498 -0.31 -31.71 13.83
CA GLY A 498 -1.11 -32.42 14.83
C GLY A 498 -1.42 -33.87 14.42
N GLU A 499 -1.98 -34.62 15.37
CA GLU A 499 -2.31 -36.04 15.19
C GLU A 499 -3.68 -36.32 15.79
N ILE A 500 -4.48 -37.13 15.09
CA ILE A 500 -5.79 -37.55 15.58
C ILE A 500 -6.15 -38.93 15.07
N THR A 501 -6.85 -39.70 15.90
CA THR A 501 -7.57 -40.91 15.49
C THR A 501 -9.05 -40.68 15.69
N GLY A 502 -9.86 -41.05 14.72
CA GLY A 502 -11.32 -40.97 14.87
C GLY A 502 -12.07 -41.44 13.64
N THR A 503 -13.40 -41.32 13.72
CA THR A 503 -14.30 -41.70 12.63
C THR A 503 -14.12 -40.79 11.43
N GLY A 504 -13.85 -41.38 10.27
CA GLY A 504 -13.83 -40.68 9.00
C GLY A 504 -15.24 -40.51 8.44
N LYS A 505 -15.56 -39.32 7.93
CA LYS A 505 -16.81 -39.07 7.19
C LYS A 505 -16.49 -38.44 5.84
N TYR A 506 -16.90 -39.12 4.77
CA TYR A 506 -16.84 -38.56 3.43
C TYR A 506 -18.04 -37.67 3.17
N ILE A 507 -17.79 -36.41 2.82
CA ILE A 507 -18.81 -35.47 2.36
C ILE A 507 -18.49 -35.10 0.91
N ASN A 508 -19.51 -35.05 0.07
CA ASN A 508 -19.34 -34.78 -1.35
C ASN A 508 -19.60 -33.31 -1.69
N LYS A 509 -20.50 -32.65 -0.95
CA LYS A 509 -20.89 -31.25 -1.19
C LYS A 509 -21.04 -30.46 0.11
N PRO A 510 -20.77 -29.15 0.10
CA PRO A 510 -20.80 -28.33 1.32
C PRO A 510 -22.20 -28.22 1.94
N ASN A 511 -23.26 -28.41 1.16
CA ASN A 511 -24.64 -28.36 1.65
C ASN A 511 -25.09 -29.62 2.41
N GLU A 512 -24.23 -30.63 2.55
CA GLU A 512 -24.45 -31.84 3.36
C GLU A 512 -23.98 -31.63 4.82
N ALA A 513 -23.83 -30.37 5.26
CA ALA A 513 -23.29 -30.02 6.58
C ALA A 513 -24.11 -30.54 7.77
N ASP A 514 -25.41 -30.76 7.58
CA ASP A 514 -26.30 -31.36 8.58
C ASP A 514 -26.05 -32.87 8.75
N GLU A 515 -25.42 -33.52 7.77
CA GLU A 515 -25.07 -34.95 7.81
C GLU A 515 -23.68 -35.20 8.43
N PHE A 516 -22.97 -34.13 8.81
CA PHE A 516 -21.64 -34.18 9.39
C PHE A 516 -21.68 -34.02 10.90
N GLU A 517 -21.21 -35.01 11.63
CA GLU A 517 -21.14 -34.99 13.09
C GLU A 517 -19.88 -34.28 13.58
N GLU A 518 -20.03 -33.45 14.62
CA GLU A 518 -18.91 -32.74 15.23
C GLU A 518 -17.86 -33.72 15.77
N GLY A 519 -16.59 -33.41 15.52
CA GLY A 519 -15.46 -34.24 15.94
C GLY A 519 -15.07 -35.35 14.95
N ASN A 520 -15.80 -35.54 13.85
CA ASN A 520 -15.39 -36.46 12.78
C ASN A 520 -14.20 -35.91 11.98
N ILE A 521 -13.43 -36.82 11.35
CA ILE A 521 -12.41 -36.47 10.37
C ILE A 521 -13.11 -36.29 9.01
N LEU A 522 -13.01 -35.11 8.41
CA LEU A 522 -13.62 -34.82 7.11
C LEU A 522 -12.74 -35.37 5.97
N LEU A 523 -13.34 -36.20 5.12
CA LEU A 523 -12.79 -36.63 3.84
C LEU A 523 -13.57 -35.98 2.71
N THR A 524 -12.88 -35.34 1.77
CA THR A 524 -13.51 -34.78 0.56
C THR A 524 -12.52 -34.69 -0.60
N TRP A 525 -13.02 -34.44 -1.81
CA TRP A 525 -12.14 -34.24 -2.97
C TRP A 525 -11.30 -32.97 -2.84
N LEU A 526 -11.95 -31.86 -2.53
CA LEU A 526 -11.38 -30.54 -2.30
C LEU A 526 -12.34 -29.75 -1.39
N THR A 527 -11.84 -28.69 -0.76
CA THR A 527 -12.70 -27.72 -0.07
C THR A 527 -12.60 -26.37 -0.76
N ASP A 528 -13.67 -25.60 -0.63
CA ASP A 528 -13.76 -24.20 -1.00
C ASP A 528 -14.42 -23.44 0.18
N PRO A 529 -14.53 -22.11 0.11
CA PRO A 529 -15.11 -21.30 1.19
C PRO A 529 -16.49 -21.73 1.70
N ASP A 530 -17.31 -22.42 0.89
CA ASP A 530 -18.64 -22.87 1.30
C ASP A 530 -18.59 -24.08 2.25
N TRP A 531 -17.44 -24.74 2.38
CA TRP A 531 -17.21 -25.87 3.29
C TRP A 531 -16.94 -25.45 4.73
N LEU A 532 -16.80 -24.14 5.00
CA LEU A 532 -16.35 -23.64 6.28
C LEU A 532 -17.16 -24.19 7.46
N ASP A 533 -18.50 -24.29 7.36
CA ASP A 533 -19.34 -24.84 8.44
C ASP A 533 -18.94 -26.28 8.82
N ILE A 534 -18.64 -27.13 7.83
CA ILE A 534 -18.20 -28.51 8.06
C ILE A 534 -16.78 -28.53 8.63
N MET A 535 -15.89 -27.70 8.06
CA MET A 535 -14.49 -27.63 8.50
C MET A 535 -14.39 -27.19 9.97
N VAL A 536 -15.25 -26.27 10.39
CA VAL A 536 -15.37 -25.81 11.77
C VAL A 536 -15.74 -26.94 12.73
N LYS A 537 -16.58 -27.89 12.31
CA LYS A 537 -17.00 -29.06 13.09
C LYS A 537 -15.98 -30.22 13.05
N SER A 538 -15.02 -30.17 12.13
CA SER A 538 -14.09 -31.27 11.86
C SER A 538 -12.95 -31.32 12.89
N SER A 539 -12.56 -32.53 13.29
CA SER A 539 -11.39 -32.75 14.16
C SER A 539 -10.09 -32.96 13.37
N GLY A 540 -10.20 -33.27 12.08
CA GLY A 540 -9.11 -33.41 11.14
C GLY A 540 -9.61 -33.37 9.70
N LEU A 541 -8.73 -33.10 8.74
CA LEU A 541 -9.10 -32.87 7.34
C LEU A 541 -8.22 -33.67 6.37
N ILE A 542 -8.84 -34.41 5.45
CA ILE A 542 -8.16 -35.18 4.40
C ILE A 542 -8.74 -34.81 3.03
N THR A 543 -7.91 -34.35 2.10
CA THR A 543 -8.35 -34.05 0.73
C THR A 543 -7.61 -34.84 -0.34
N ALA A 544 -8.33 -35.21 -1.41
CA ALA A 544 -7.76 -35.96 -2.53
C ALA A 544 -6.78 -35.10 -3.34
N VAL A 545 -7.10 -33.81 -3.50
CA VAL A 545 -6.28 -32.82 -4.21
C VAL A 545 -5.92 -31.67 -3.27
N GLY A 546 -4.84 -30.98 -3.58
CA GLY A 546 -4.42 -29.76 -2.91
C GLY A 546 -2.98 -29.83 -2.46
N GLY A 547 -2.29 -28.70 -2.61
CA GLY A 547 -0.94 -28.49 -2.10
C GLY A 547 -0.94 -27.95 -0.67
N PHE A 548 0.23 -27.54 -0.23
CA PHE A 548 0.49 -26.93 1.06
C PHE A 548 -0.20 -25.56 1.22
N LEU A 549 -0.53 -24.91 0.10
CA LEU A 549 -1.08 -23.55 0.05
C LEU A 549 -2.56 -23.49 -0.36
N CYS A 550 -3.21 -24.64 -0.54
CA CYS A 550 -4.62 -24.67 -0.90
C CYS A 550 -5.55 -24.21 0.24
N HIS A 551 -6.80 -23.87 -0.09
CA HIS A 551 -7.82 -23.45 0.87
C HIS A 551 -7.93 -24.37 2.10
N SER A 552 -7.99 -25.69 1.87
CA SER A 552 -8.02 -26.71 2.93
C SER A 552 -6.89 -26.55 3.94
N ALA A 553 -5.66 -26.35 3.44
CA ALA A 553 -4.46 -26.22 4.26
C ALA A 553 -4.48 -24.93 5.08
N ILE A 554 -4.88 -23.81 4.47
CA ILE A 554 -4.95 -22.51 5.13
C ILE A 554 -5.96 -22.56 6.29
N ILE A 555 -7.20 -22.96 6.02
CA ILE A 555 -8.26 -22.97 7.03
C ILE A 555 -7.96 -24.00 8.12
N ALA A 556 -7.41 -25.18 7.80
CA ALA A 556 -7.03 -26.16 8.82
C ALA A 556 -5.98 -25.60 9.80
N ARG A 557 -5.01 -24.81 9.31
CA ARG A 557 -4.00 -24.15 10.15
C ARG A 557 -4.60 -23.05 11.04
N GLU A 558 -5.59 -22.32 10.53
CA GLU A 558 -6.33 -21.32 11.31
C GLU A 558 -7.17 -21.98 12.41
N LEU A 559 -7.83 -23.09 12.10
CA LEU A 559 -8.62 -23.88 13.06
C LEU A 559 -7.75 -24.70 14.03
N GLY A 560 -6.46 -24.87 13.73
CA GLY A 560 -5.54 -25.66 14.54
C GLY A 560 -5.80 -27.16 14.50
N ILE A 561 -6.40 -27.66 13.41
CA ILE A 561 -6.71 -29.09 13.23
C ILE A 561 -5.67 -29.77 12.31
N PRO A 562 -5.35 -31.06 12.52
CA PRO A 562 -4.47 -31.81 11.63
C PRO A 562 -5.04 -31.89 10.21
N CYS A 563 -4.19 -31.70 9.19
CA CYS A 563 -4.62 -31.78 7.81
C CYS A 563 -3.60 -32.45 6.90
N VAL A 564 -4.08 -33.34 6.04
CA VAL A 564 -3.31 -33.95 4.95
C VAL A 564 -4.03 -33.74 3.63
N THR A 565 -3.41 -33.03 2.70
CA THR A 565 -3.98 -32.74 1.38
C THR A 565 -3.30 -33.54 0.28
N GLY A 566 -3.92 -33.62 -0.89
CA GLY A 566 -3.27 -34.21 -2.07
C GLY A 566 -2.93 -35.70 -1.94
N ILE A 567 -3.72 -36.49 -1.18
CA ILE A 567 -3.45 -37.93 -1.01
C ILE A 567 -3.62 -38.75 -2.31
N GLY A 568 -4.22 -38.14 -3.34
CA GLY A 568 -4.49 -38.76 -4.63
C GLY A 568 -5.85 -39.45 -4.70
N LYS A 569 -6.35 -39.59 -5.93
CA LYS A 569 -7.66 -40.15 -6.24
C LYS A 569 -7.84 -41.58 -5.72
N ASP A 570 -6.87 -42.45 -5.98
CA ASP A 570 -6.99 -43.88 -5.65
C ASP A 570 -7.00 -44.10 -4.14
N ALA A 571 -6.16 -43.37 -3.40
CA ALA A 571 -6.15 -43.37 -1.93
C ALA A 571 -7.48 -42.91 -1.35
N MET A 572 -8.03 -41.79 -1.85
CA MET A 572 -9.34 -41.29 -1.41
C MET A 572 -10.47 -42.29 -1.66
N LEU A 573 -10.47 -42.94 -2.83
CA LEU A 573 -11.48 -43.96 -3.16
C LEU A 573 -11.38 -45.18 -2.24
N GLU A 574 -10.19 -45.56 -1.81
CA GLU A 574 -10.02 -46.69 -0.89
C GLU A 574 -10.42 -46.31 0.55
N LEU A 575 -9.97 -45.16 1.06
CA LEU A 575 -10.41 -44.65 2.36
C LEU A 575 -11.94 -44.56 2.46
N LYS A 576 -12.61 -44.14 1.37
CA LYS A 576 -14.08 -44.07 1.31
C LYS A 576 -14.76 -45.44 1.52
N LYS A 577 -14.13 -46.55 1.11
CA LYS A 577 -14.67 -47.90 1.33
C LYS A 577 -14.47 -48.37 2.78
N GLN A 578 -13.53 -47.76 3.50
CA GLN A 578 -13.05 -48.19 4.81
C GLN A 578 -13.53 -47.28 5.95
N LEU A 579 -14.52 -46.40 5.72
CA LEU A 579 -15.05 -45.47 6.73
C LEU A 579 -15.75 -46.14 7.93
N HIS A 580 -15.92 -47.47 7.91
CA HIS A 580 -16.37 -48.24 9.07
C HIS A 580 -15.26 -48.45 10.10
N ASN A 581 -13.99 -48.29 9.70
CA ASN A 581 -12.84 -48.32 10.57
C ASN A 581 -12.48 -46.90 11.02
N GLU A 582 -11.77 -46.77 12.14
CA GLU A 582 -11.16 -45.50 12.51
C GLU A 582 -10.01 -45.15 11.57
N LEU A 583 -9.79 -43.85 11.39
CA LEU A 583 -8.66 -43.33 10.64
C LEU A 583 -7.69 -42.64 11.58
N TYR A 584 -6.41 -42.95 11.43
CA TYR A 584 -5.34 -42.17 12.04
C TYR A 584 -4.81 -41.16 11.02
N LEU A 585 -4.80 -39.89 11.41
CA LEU A 585 -4.33 -38.76 10.64
C LEU A 585 -3.12 -38.13 11.34
N ASN A 586 -1.97 -38.14 10.68
CA ASN A 586 -0.77 -37.44 11.12
C ASN A 586 -0.48 -36.26 10.18
N GLY A 587 -0.95 -35.08 10.58
CA GLY A 587 -0.74 -33.83 9.85
C GLY A 587 0.71 -33.32 9.91
N ASN A 588 1.52 -33.78 10.87
CA ASN A 588 2.95 -33.44 10.94
C ASN A 588 3.77 -34.09 9.82
N ARG A 589 3.33 -35.25 9.33
CA ARG A 589 4.08 -36.10 8.40
C ARG A 589 3.35 -36.39 7.09
N GLY A 590 2.13 -35.90 6.94
CA GLY A 590 1.35 -36.12 5.73
C GLY A 590 0.84 -37.55 5.61
N ILE A 591 0.53 -38.23 6.72
CA ILE A 591 0.20 -39.66 6.73
C ILE A 591 -1.25 -39.88 7.13
N VAL A 592 -1.94 -40.73 6.40
CA VAL A 592 -3.26 -41.27 6.75
C VAL A 592 -3.14 -42.78 6.87
N LYS A 593 -3.67 -43.40 7.93
CA LYS A 593 -3.73 -44.86 8.08
C LYS A 593 -5.14 -45.32 8.42
N ILE A 594 -5.50 -46.49 7.93
CA ILE A 594 -6.70 -47.20 8.35
C ILE A 594 -6.35 -47.99 9.61
N MET A 595 -7.12 -47.80 10.68
CA MET A 595 -6.93 -48.52 11.93
C MET A 595 -7.83 -49.76 11.91
N HIS A 596 -7.21 -50.92 11.71
CA HIS A 596 -7.90 -52.20 11.86
C HIS A 596 -7.93 -52.59 13.35
N GLU A 597 -9.09 -53.04 13.84
CA GLU A 597 -9.23 -53.61 15.19
C GLU A 597 -8.35 -54.86 15.41
#